data_AF-A0A088F2E8-F1
#
_entry.id   AF-A0A088F2E8-F1
#
_cell.length_a   1.000
_cell.length_b   1.000
_cell.length_c   1.000
_cell.angle_alpha   90.00
_cell.angle_beta   90.00
_cell.angle_gamma   90.00
#
_symmetry.space_group_name_H-M   'P 1'
#
loop_
_entity.id
_entity.type
_entity.pdbx_description
1 polymer ?
#
loop_
_entity_poly.entity_id
_entity_poly.type
_entity_poly.pdbx_seq_one_letter_code
_entity_poly.pdbx_strand_id
1 'polypeptide(L)'
;MNNRVRHIIANSISIFLIIFWLYVGLEKAWSWKNFQLSLQQQPLPDWSIGVIYWLIPLVEIVTGALLAFRISKLKRLGYWGSILLLTTFTIFIGLGVAGVYEKRPCTCASIFSGMSWEWHLVVNIILLSISILGIILLRPASLSSGDSERYSKSVRLFILYLALSTIGTVQSRPIGVKTNAFVIPQKMQPYPSGVVHCAIVAR
;
A
#
# COMPACT_ATOMS: atom_id res chain seq x y z
N MET A 1 -8.51 12.86 31.07
CA MET A 1 -7.97 11.49 30.86
C MET A 1 -6.62 11.37 31.56
N ASN A 2 -6.40 10.30 32.34
CA ASN A 2 -5.12 10.04 33.01
C ASN A 2 -3.98 9.95 31.98
N ASN A 3 -2.83 10.59 32.25
CA ASN A 3 -1.64 10.57 31.41
C ASN A 3 -1.20 9.14 31.02
N ARG A 4 -1.34 8.17 31.95
CA ARG A 4 -1.02 6.76 31.69
C ARG A 4 -1.95 6.14 30.65
N VAL A 5 -3.26 6.32 30.81
CA VAL A 5 -4.28 5.79 29.90
C VAL A 5 -4.10 6.38 28.50
N ARG A 6 -3.85 7.68 28.40
CA ARG A 6 -3.55 8.35 27.12
C ARG A 6 -2.37 7.70 26.39
N HIS A 7 -1.27 7.44 27.10
CA HIS A 7 -0.07 6.85 26.52
C HIS A 7 -0.29 5.41 26.06
N ILE A 8 -1.02 4.61 26.85
CA ILE A 8 -1.38 3.24 26.46
C ILE A 8 -2.21 3.26 25.17
N ILE A 9 -3.29 4.07 25.13
CA ILE A 9 -4.15 4.17 23.94
C ILE A 9 -3.36 4.62 22.70
N ALA A 10 -2.53 5.67 22.83
CA ALA A 10 -1.74 6.17 21.72
C ALA A 10 -0.77 5.11 21.16
N ASN A 11 -0.11 4.36 22.04
CA ASN A 11 0.80 3.29 21.64
C ASN A 11 0.06 2.11 21.00
N SER A 12 -1.08 1.68 21.56
CA SER A 12 -1.92 0.63 20.99
C SER A 12 -2.39 0.99 19.57
N ILE A 13 -2.88 2.22 19.38
CA ILE A 13 -3.28 2.73 18.05
C ILE A 13 -2.10 2.69 17.08
N SER A 14 -0.93 3.14 17.52
CA SER A 14 0.27 3.16 16.67
C SER A 14 0.65 1.75 16.21
N ILE A 15 0.72 0.80 17.14
CA ILE A 15 1.11 -0.58 16.86
C ILE A 15 0.11 -1.23 15.89
N PHE A 16 -1.19 -1.03 16.13
CA PHE A 16 -2.23 -1.51 15.25
C PHE A 16 -2.08 -0.96 13.83
N LEU A 17 -1.90 0.36 13.66
CA LEU A 17 -1.73 0.98 12.34
C LEU A 17 -0.43 0.54 11.66
N ILE A 18 0.67 0.33 12.40
CA ILE A 18 1.92 -0.20 11.84
C ILE A 18 1.67 -1.59 11.23
N ILE A 19 1.05 -2.50 12.01
CA ILE A 19 0.77 -3.85 11.54
C ILE A 19 -0.15 -3.80 10.33
N PHE A 20 -1.22 -3.01 10.40
CA PHE A 20 -2.16 -2.84 9.29
C PHE A 20 -1.49 -2.38 8.00
N TRP A 21 -0.74 -1.28 8.03
CA TRP A 21 -0.11 -0.72 6.82
C TRP A 21 0.99 -1.61 6.26
N LEU A 22 1.82 -2.22 7.11
CA LEU A 22 2.83 -3.14 6.66
C LEU A 22 2.21 -4.40 6.06
N TYR A 23 1.19 -4.97 6.70
CA TYR A 23 0.51 -6.15 6.18
C TYR A 23 -0.14 -5.88 4.82
N VAL A 24 -0.94 -4.81 4.71
CA VAL A 24 -1.65 -4.45 3.48
C VAL A 24 -0.69 -4.05 2.34
N GLY A 25 0.38 -3.33 2.65
CA GLY A 25 1.38 -2.94 1.65
C GLY A 25 2.24 -4.12 1.19
N LEU A 26 2.66 -5.00 2.11
CA LEU A 26 3.44 -6.19 1.77
C LEU A 26 2.63 -7.21 0.98
N GLU A 27 1.35 -7.39 1.28
CA GLU A 27 0.46 -8.29 0.55
C GLU A 27 0.38 -7.89 -0.94
N LYS A 28 0.19 -6.61 -1.23
CA LYS A 28 0.20 -6.08 -2.60
C LYS A 28 1.58 -6.17 -3.27
N ALA A 29 2.65 -5.91 -2.52
CA ALA A 29 4.01 -5.99 -3.03
C ALA A 29 4.41 -7.45 -3.36
N TRP A 30 3.93 -8.43 -2.58
CA TRP A 30 4.20 -9.84 -2.80
C TRP A 30 3.40 -10.41 -3.96
N SER A 31 2.10 -10.07 -4.04
CA SER A 31 1.18 -10.55 -5.08
C SER A 31 0.98 -9.53 -6.20
N TRP A 32 2.08 -8.98 -6.70
CA TRP A 32 2.05 -7.80 -7.56
C TRP A 32 1.21 -8.01 -8.84
N LYS A 33 1.23 -9.20 -9.45
CA LYS A 33 0.41 -9.52 -10.64
C LYS A 33 -1.09 -9.46 -10.33
N ASN A 34 -1.51 -9.99 -9.18
CA ASN A 34 -2.90 -9.99 -8.75
C ASN A 34 -3.37 -8.57 -8.39
N PHE A 35 -2.48 -7.76 -7.81
CA PHE A 35 -2.78 -6.36 -7.54
C PHE A 35 -2.95 -5.56 -8.85
N GLN A 36 -2.08 -5.75 -9.84
CA GLN A 36 -2.20 -5.11 -11.14
C GLN A 36 -3.50 -5.49 -11.86
N LEU A 37 -3.87 -6.78 -11.87
CA LEU A 37 -5.14 -7.24 -12.43
C LEU A 37 -6.35 -6.64 -11.68
N SER A 38 -6.26 -6.53 -10.35
CA SER A 38 -7.31 -5.89 -9.55
C SER A 38 -7.46 -4.40 -9.89
N LEU A 39 -6.35 -3.69 -10.14
CA LEU A 39 -6.36 -2.28 -10.56
C LEU A 39 -6.98 -2.09 -11.96
N GLN A 40 -6.73 -3.01 -12.90
CA GLN A 40 -7.34 -2.98 -14.24
C GLN A 40 -8.86 -3.17 -14.20
N GLN A 41 -9.37 -3.77 -13.14
CA GLN A 41 -10.81 -3.94 -12.95
C GLN A 41 -11.47 -2.73 -12.29
N GLN A 42 -10.69 -1.77 -11.77
CA GLN A 42 -11.22 -0.54 -11.18
C GLN A 42 -11.55 0.49 -12.27
N PRO A 43 -12.46 1.44 -12.02
CA PRO A 43 -12.75 2.56 -12.91
C PRO A 43 -11.62 3.60 -12.88
N LEU A 44 -10.41 3.15 -13.22
CA LEU A 44 -9.20 3.97 -13.29
C LEU A 44 -8.77 4.12 -14.75
N PRO A 45 -8.22 5.28 -15.15
CA PRO A 45 -7.64 5.43 -16.48
C PRO A 45 -6.46 4.47 -16.67
N ASP A 46 -6.36 3.83 -17.83
CA ASP A 46 -5.30 2.84 -18.14
C ASP A 46 -3.88 3.38 -17.91
N TRP A 47 -3.65 4.66 -18.23
CA TRP A 47 -2.36 5.31 -18.04
C TRP A 47 -1.94 5.43 -16.56
N SER A 48 -2.91 5.46 -15.64
CA SER A 48 -2.66 5.62 -14.20
C SER A 48 -2.28 4.30 -13.53
N ILE A 49 -2.70 3.15 -14.09
CA ILE A 49 -2.53 1.83 -13.49
C ILE A 49 -1.05 1.51 -13.28
N GLY A 50 -0.20 1.79 -14.27
CA GLY A 50 1.25 1.52 -14.17
C GLY A 50 1.95 2.30 -13.06
N VAL A 51 1.46 3.51 -12.75
CA VAL A 51 2.01 4.35 -11.67
C VAL A 51 1.45 3.91 -10.32
N ILE A 52 0.12 3.77 -10.23
CA ILE A 52 -0.61 3.41 -9.00
C ILE A 52 -0.16 2.04 -8.46
N TYR A 53 0.10 1.10 -9.37
CA TYR A 53 0.60 -0.24 -9.08
C TYR A 53 1.87 -0.24 -8.21
N TRP A 54 2.81 0.67 -8.47
CA TRP A 54 4.03 0.80 -7.65
C TRP A 54 3.83 1.76 -6.47
N LEU A 55 3.06 2.82 -6.68
CA LEU A 55 2.94 3.90 -5.71
C LEU A 55 2.16 3.46 -4.47
N ILE A 56 1.04 2.73 -4.63
CA ILE A 56 0.20 2.34 -3.49
C ILE A 56 0.97 1.48 -2.48
N PRO A 57 1.56 0.33 -2.85
CA PRO A 57 2.26 -0.53 -1.90
C PRO A 57 3.44 0.19 -1.24
N LEU A 58 4.15 1.03 -2.01
CA LEU A 58 5.26 1.83 -1.50
C LEU A 58 4.80 2.82 -0.41
N VAL A 59 3.75 3.60 -0.69
CA VAL A 59 3.25 4.61 0.26
C VAL A 59 2.64 3.95 1.51
N GLU A 60 1.99 2.79 1.36
CA GLU A 60 1.49 1.99 2.49
C GLU A 60 2.64 1.53 3.39
N ILE A 61 3.68 0.91 2.83
CA ILE A 61 4.85 0.43 3.59
C ILE A 61 5.60 1.60 4.24
N VAL A 62 5.81 2.70 3.51
CA VAL A 62 6.45 3.91 4.05
C VAL A 62 5.64 4.49 5.19
N THR A 63 4.30 4.50 5.09
CA THR A 63 3.41 4.98 6.16
C THR A 63 3.56 4.13 7.42
N GLY A 64 3.57 2.79 7.28
CA GLY A 64 3.81 1.87 8.39
C GLY A 64 5.19 2.06 9.03
N ALA A 65 6.24 2.24 8.21
CA ALA A 65 7.60 2.52 8.68
C ALA A 65 7.69 3.87 9.43
N LEU A 66 7.02 4.91 8.92
CA LEU A 66 6.98 6.23 9.56
C LEU A 66 6.31 6.17 10.95
N LEU A 67 5.26 5.36 11.10
CA LEU A 67 4.58 5.16 12.39
C LEU A 67 5.43 4.36 13.40
N ALA A 68 6.30 3.47 12.93
CA ALA A 68 7.18 2.66 13.77
C ALA A 68 8.31 3.47 14.43
N PHE A 69 8.56 4.67 13.93
CA PHE A 69 9.59 5.55 14.46
C PHE A 69 9.23 6.17 15.83
N ARG A 70 10.22 6.22 16.73
CA ARG A 70 10.07 6.83 18.06
C ARG A 70 10.05 8.37 18.03
N ILE A 71 10.55 8.99 16.96
CA ILE A 71 10.51 10.45 16.82
C ILE A 71 9.09 10.91 16.53
N SER A 72 8.55 11.76 17.39
CA SER A 72 7.20 12.32 17.24
C SER A 72 6.99 13.02 15.90
N LYS A 73 8.00 13.71 15.34
CA LYS A 73 7.92 14.36 14.03
C LYS A 73 7.67 13.36 12.89
N LEU A 74 8.43 12.25 12.84
CA LEU A 74 8.27 11.21 11.82
C LEU A 74 6.99 10.41 12.04
N LYS A 75 6.68 10.07 13.29
CA LYS A 75 5.44 9.41 13.66
C LYS A 75 4.21 10.23 13.27
N ARG A 76 4.29 11.56 13.44
CA ARG A 76 3.25 12.50 12.99
C ARG A 76 3.08 12.48 11.47
N LEU A 77 4.17 12.37 10.70
CA LEU A 77 4.07 12.18 9.24
C LEU A 77 3.40 10.84 8.90
N GLY A 78 3.71 9.76 9.63
CA GLY A 78 3.03 8.47 9.46
C GLY A 78 1.52 8.54 9.74
N TYR A 79 1.10 9.28 10.76
CA TYR A 79 -0.33 9.53 11.00
C TYR A 79 -0.97 10.36 9.88
N TRP A 80 -0.32 11.42 9.41
CA TRP A 80 -0.82 12.20 8.27
C TRP A 80 -0.91 11.37 6.99
N GLY A 81 0.09 10.52 6.72
CA GLY A 81 0.06 9.57 5.61
C GLY A 81 -1.11 8.59 5.72
N SER A 82 -1.36 8.07 6.92
CA SER A 82 -2.51 7.19 7.19
C SER A 82 -3.84 7.90 6.90
N ILE A 83 -4.01 9.11 7.42
CA ILE A 83 -5.21 9.93 7.21
C ILE A 83 -5.40 10.20 5.72
N LEU A 84 -4.35 10.62 5.01
CA LEU A 84 -4.42 10.93 3.59
C LEU A 84 -4.80 9.70 2.74
N LEU A 85 -4.16 8.56 2.97
CA LEU A 85 -4.47 7.31 2.29
C LEU A 85 -5.91 6.90 2.56
N LEU A 86 -6.31 6.85 3.84
CA LEU A 86 -7.66 6.42 4.23
C LEU A 86 -8.71 7.38 3.70
N THR A 87 -8.51 8.70 3.74
CA THR A 87 -9.43 9.66 3.13
C THR A 87 -9.56 9.44 1.63
N THR A 88 -8.45 9.23 0.92
CA THR A 88 -8.46 8.94 -0.53
C THR A 88 -9.25 7.67 -0.83
N PHE A 89 -9.01 6.58 -0.08
CA PHE A 89 -9.78 5.34 -0.20
C PHE A 89 -11.26 5.52 0.17
N THR A 90 -11.58 6.29 1.21
CA THR A 90 -12.98 6.59 1.60
C THR A 90 -13.71 7.28 0.46
N ILE A 91 -13.10 8.30 -0.15
CA ILE A 91 -13.70 9.02 -1.28
C ILE A 91 -13.92 8.06 -2.45
N PHE A 92 -12.90 7.28 -2.82
CA PHE A 92 -12.99 6.32 -3.93
C PHE A 92 -14.11 5.28 -3.73
N ILE A 93 -14.19 4.67 -2.54
CA ILE A 93 -15.22 3.68 -2.21
C ILE A 93 -16.61 4.35 -2.10
N GLY A 94 -16.66 5.54 -1.49
CA GLY A 94 -17.88 6.32 -1.30
C GLY A 94 -18.55 6.72 -2.62
N LEU A 95 -17.77 7.11 -3.64
CA LEU A 95 -18.28 7.36 -4.99
C LEU A 95 -18.88 6.09 -5.62
N GLY A 96 -18.29 4.92 -5.36
CA GLY A 96 -18.82 3.64 -5.81
C GLY A 96 -20.13 3.26 -5.12
N VAL A 97 -20.23 3.46 -3.80
CA VAL A 97 -21.46 3.25 -3.04
C VAL A 97 -22.57 4.21 -3.47
N ALA A 98 -22.22 5.47 -3.77
CA ALA A 98 -23.13 6.50 -4.28
C ALA A 98 -23.60 6.24 -5.73
N GLY A 99 -23.08 5.21 -6.40
CA GLY A 99 -23.50 4.84 -7.76
C GLY A 99 -22.95 5.74 -8.86
N VAL A 100 -21.84 6.44 -8.63
CA VAL A 100 -21.22 7.34 -9.62
C VAL A 100 -20.54 6.54 -10.75
N TYR A 101 -20.07 5.32 -10.48
CA TYR A 101 -19.46 4.45 -11.48
C TYR A 101 -20.51 3.64 -12.25
N GLU A 102 -20.38 3.52 -13.57
CA GLU A 102 -21.31 2.77 -14.45
C GLU A 102 -21.46 1.30 -14.05
N LYS A 103 -20.38 0.70 -13.54
CA LYS A 103 -20.35 -0.66 -13.02
C LYS A 103 -19.48 -0.71 -11.78
N ARG A 104 -19.97 -1.36 -10.71
CA ARG A 104 -19.16 -1.60 -9.51
C ARG A 104 -18.00 -2.53 -9.89
N PRO A 105 -16.75 -2.12 -9.64
CA PRO A 105 -15.61 -2.94 -9.99
C PRO A 105 -15.52 -4.16 -9.07
N CYS A 106 -14.88 -5.21 -9.57
CA CYS A 106 -14.72 -6.48 -8.86
C CYS A 106 -14.05 -6.26 -7.50
N THR A 107 -14.37 -7.12 -6.52
CA THR A 107 -13.71 -7.15 -5.21
C THR A 107 -12.20 -7.26 -5.38
N CYS A 108 -11.45 -6.27 -4.89
CA CYS A 108 -10.00 -6.26 -4.93
C CYS A 108 -9.39 -7.49 -4.26
N ALA A 109 -8.30 -8.02 -4.82
CA ALA A 109 -7.50 -9.10 -4.24
C ALA A 109 -6.67 -8.58 -3.05
N SER A 110 -7.32 -8.33 -1.91
CA SER A 110 -6.64 -8.07 -0.63
C SER A 110 -7.41 -8.74 0.50
N ILE A 111 -7.00 -8.53 1.76
CA ILE A 111 -7.65 -9.08 2.97
C ILE A 111 -9.17 -8.85 3.04
N PHE A 112 -9.68 -7.84 2.33
CA PHE A 112 -11.10 -7.56 2.23
C PHE A 112 -11.81 -8.29 1.07
N SER A 113 -11.19 -9.29 0.46
CA SER A 113 -11.81 -10.12 -0.56
C SER A 113 -13.11 -10.74 -0.04
N GLY A 114 -14.23 -10.46 -0.73
CA GLY A 114 -15.55 -11.00 -0.38
C GLY A 114 -16.39 -10.14 0.57
N MET A 115 -15.89 -8.99 1.03
CA MET A 115 -16.70 -8.01 1.79
C MET A 115 -17.42 -7.04 0.82
N SER A 116 -18.63 -6.60 1.21
CA SER A 116 -19.39 -5.63 0.41
C SER A 116 -18.75 -4.24 0.47
N TRP A 117 -19.06 -3.41 -0.53
CA TRP A 117 -18.51 -2.05 -0.62
C TRP A 117 -18.88 -1.17 0.57
N GLU A 118 -20.09 -1.34 1.07
CA GLU A 118 -20.62 -0.64 2.23
C GLU A 118 -19.83 -1.00 3.49
N TRP A 119 -19.51 -2.29 3.66
CA TRP A 119 -18.68 -2.75 4.77
C TRP A 119 -17.22 -2.28 4.65
N HIS A 120 -16.64 -2.27 3.44
CA HIS A 120 -15.30 -1.67 3.24
C HIS A 120 -15.30 -0.19 3.65
N LEU A 121 -16.33 0.56 3.27
CA LEU A 121 -16.45 1.97 3.62
C LEU A 121 -16.51 2.17 5.14
N VAL A 122 -17.29 1.36 5.84
CA VAL A 122 -17.40 1.39 7.31
C VAL A 122 -16.03 1.11 7.96
N VAL A 123 -15.35 0.04 7.56
CA VAL A 123 -14.01 -0.28 8.10
C VAL A 123 -13.03 0.86 7.84
N ASN A 124 -13.05 1.44 6.64
CA ASN A 124 -12.14 2.52 6.27
C ASN A 124 -12.41 3.80 7.08
N ILE A 125 -13.68 4.12 7.37
CA ILE A 125 -14.07 5.25 8.25
C ILE A 125 -13.61 5.00 9.69
N ILE A 126 -13.71 3.77 10.19
CA ILE A 126 -13.22 3.40 11.53
C ILE A 126 -11.70 3.58 11.60
N LEU A 127 -10.96 3.05 10.61
CA LEU A 127 -9.51 3.22 10.52
C LEU A 127 -9.09 4.70 10.41
N LEU A 128 -9.85 5.50 9.66
CA LEU A 128 -9.62 6.94 9.52
C LEU A 128 -9.81 7.64 10.87
N SER A 129 -10.87 7.31 11.58
CA SER A 129 -11.18 7.86 12.91
C SER A 129 -10.09 7.49 13.93
N ILE A 130 -9.61 6.24 13.92
CA ILE A 130 -8.50 5.76 14.75
C ILE A 130 -7.21 6.52 14.42
N SER A 131 -6.94 6.79 13.14
CA SER A 131 -5.77 7.56 12.70
C SER A 131 -5.82 9.02 13.18
N ILE A 132 -6.99 9.66 13.10
CA ILE A 132 -7.24 11.01 13.63
C ILE A 132 -7.09 11.02 15.16
N LEU A 133 -7.64 10.03 15.85
CA LEU A 133 -7.48 9.92 17.30
C LEU A 133 -6.00 9.75 17.68
N GLY A 134 -5.27 8.90 16.95
CA GLY A 134 -3.84 8.68 17.17
C GLY A 134 -3.01 9.96 17.07
N ILE A 135 -3.26 10.81 16.05
CA ILE A 135 -2.52 12.08 15.91
C ILE A 135 -2.89 13.11 16.97
N ILE A 136 -4.15 13.16 17.41
CA ILE A 136 -4.59 14.05 18.51
C ILE A 136 -3.96 13.62 19.83
N LEU A 137 -3.82 12.32 20.07
CA LEU A 137 -3.22 11.78 21.28
C LEU A 137 -1.69 11.88 21.28
N LEU A 138 -1.06 12.01 20.11
CA LEU A 138 0.39 12.15 19.96
C LEU A 138 0.88 13.39 20.73
N ARG A 139 1.85 13.19 21.63
CA ARG A 139 2.49 14.32 22.32
C ARG A 139 3.54 14.96 21.41
N PRO A 140 3.66 16.30 21.38
CA PRO A 140 4.85 16.94 20.86
C PRO A 140 6.05 16.40 21.66
N ALA A 141 7.12 15.99 20.97
CA ALA A 141 8.24 15.40 21.68
C ALA A 141 8.92 16.44 22.57
N SER A 142 9.11 16.11 23.85
CA SER A 142 10.21 16.63 24.63
C SER A 142 11.48 15.89 24.20
N LEU A 143 12.07 16.29 23.07
CA LEU A 143 13.35 15.73 22.66
C LEU A 143 14.43 16.23 23.63
N SER A 144 15.03 15.32 24.38
CA SER A 144 16.40 15.54 24.86
C SER A 144 17.30 15.67 23.63
N SER A 145 18.12 16.72 23.58
CA SER A 145 18.98 17.07 22.44
C SER A 145 19.87 15.89 22.02
N GLY A 146 20.31 15.06 22.98
CA GLY A 146 21.17 13.88 22.72
C GLY A 146 20.46 12.72 22.03
N ASP A 147 19.19 12.43 22.38
CA ASP A 147 18.43 11.34 21.75
C ASP A 147 18.06 11.68 20.30
N SER A 148 17.81 12.96 20.03
CA SER A 148 17.52 13.46 18.68
C SER A 148 18.71 13.24 17.73
N GLU A 149 19.94 13.47 18.18
CA GLU A 149 21.14 13.34 17.36
C GLU A 149 21.47 11.86 17.06
N ARG A 150 21.47 11.01 18.09
CA ARG A 150 21.75 9.57 17.94
C ARG A 150 20.74 8.90 17.02
N TYR A 151 19.46 9.23 17.16
CA TYR A 151 18.43 8.69 16.30
C TYR A 151 18.48 9.27 14.88
N SER A 152 18.75 10.57 14.70
CA SER A 152 18.91 11.17 13.36
C SER A 152 20.03 10.49 12.59
N LYS A 153 21.11 10.11 13.27
CA LYS A 153 22.18 9.26 12.70
C LYS A 153 21.64 7.89 12.28
N SER A 154 20.88 7.19 13.13
CA SER A 154 20.29 5.89 12.77
C SER A 154 19.32 5.96 11.58
N VAL A 155 18.48 7.00 11.48
CA VAL A 155 17.60 7.21 10.32
C VAL A 155 18.41 7.55 9.08
N ARG A 156 19.40 8.46 9.18
CA ARG A 156 20.29 8.77 8.05
C ARG A 156 21.00 7.52 7.55
N LEU A 157 21.51 6.69 8.46
CA LEU A 157 22.15 5.41 8.13
C LEU A 157 21.16 4.42 7.51
N PHE A 158 19.93 4.32 8.01
CA PHE A 158 18.90 3.46 7.41
C PHE A 158 18.51 3.91 6.00
N ILE A 159 18.31 5.23 5.79
CA ILE A 159 18.02 5.79 4.47
C ILE A 159 19.22 5.63 3.51
N LEU A 160 20.45 5.85 3.99
CA LEU A 160 21.67 5.58 3.23
C LEU A 160 21.79 4.11 2.84
N TYR A 161 21.50 3.20 3.78
CA TYR A 161 21.51 1.75 3.52
C TYR A 161 20.47 1.35 2.47
N LEU A 162 19.24 1.87 2.55
CA LEU A 162 18.21 1.65 1.54
C LEU A 162 18.61 2.23 0.17
N ALA A 163 19.23 3.40 0.12
CA ALA A 163 19.72 3.98 -1.13
C ALA A 163 20.85 3.12 -1.74
N LEU A 164 21.81 2.68 -0.93
CA LEU A 164 22.92 1.83 -1.38
C LEU A 164 22.45 0.45 -1.85
N SER A 165 21.46 -0.16 -1.17
CA SER A 165 20.92 -1.47 -1.58
C SER A 165 20.15 -1.39 -2.90
N THR A 166 19.51 -0.25 -3.22
CA THR A 166 18.87 -0.03 -4.53
C THR A 166 19.86 0.23 -5.67
N ILE A 167 21.06 0.75 -5.39
CA ILE A 167 22.11 0.93 -6.41
C ILE A 167 22.69 -0.43 -6.84
N GLY A 168 22.79 -1.40 -5.93
CA GLY A 168 23.28 -2.75 -6.22
C GLY A 168 22.40 -3.58 -7.15
N THR A 169 21.11 -3.27 -7.27
CA THR A 169 20.19 -3.99 -8.17
C THR A 169 20.11 -3.39 -9.57
N VAL A 170 20.62 -2.17 -9.78
CA VAL A 170 20.59 -1.48 -11.09
C VAL A 170 21.79 -1.86 -11.98
N GLN A 171 22.89 -2.37 -11.42
CA GLN A 171 24.11 -2.71 -12.17
C GLN A 171 24.08 -4.09 -12.88
N SER A 172 22.98 -4.85 -12.82
CA SER A 172 22.92 -6.20 -13.42
C SER A 172 22.27 -6.24 -14.81
N ARG A 173 22.39 -5.18 -15.63
CA ARG A 173 22.14 -5.29 -17.08
C ARG A 173 23.49 -5.26 -17.81
N PRO A 174 24.04 -6.41 -18.24
CA PRO A 174 25.19 -6.38 -19.13
C PRO A 174 24.76 -5.73 -20.46
N ILE A 175 25.38 -4.59 -20.76
CA ILE A 175 25.31 -3.91 -22.06
C ILE A 175 25.85 -4.88 -23.11
N GLY A 176 25.05 -5.09 -24.16
CA GLY A 176 25.17 -6.20 -25.09
C GLY A 176 26.46 -6.26 -25.91
N VAL A 177 26.90 -7.49 -26.16
CA VAL A 177 27.80 -7.84 -27.27
C VAL A 177 26.94 -8.36 -28.43
N LYS A 178 27.23 -7.86 -29.64
CA LYS A 178 26.44 -8.05 -30.86
C LYS A 178 26.42 -9.51 -31.37
N THR A 179 25.19 -9.98 -31.59
CA THR A 179 24.63 -10.90 -32.61
C THR A 179 25.56 -11.84 -33.39
N ASN A 180 25.22 -13.15 -33.36
CA ASN A 180 25.14 -13.98 -34.57
C ASN A 180 23.94 -14.94 -34.46
N ALA A 181 23.07 -14.84 -35.48
CA ALA A 181 22.02 -15.72 -35.95
C ALA A 181 21.68 -17.01 -35.15
N PHE A 182 20.43 -17.10 -34.69
CA PHE A 182 19.67 -18.35 -34.77
C PHE A 182 18.24 -18.05 -35.21
N VAL A 183 17.97 -18.38 -36.49
CA VAL A 183 16.64 -18.36 -37.09
C VAL A 183 15.93 -19.65 -36.66
N ILE A 184 14.80 -19.54 -35.95
CA ILE A 184 13.85 -20.65 -35.76
C ILE A 184 12.58 -20.31 -36.55
N PRO A 185 12.06 -21.25 -37.36
CA PRO A 185 11.02 -20.96 -38.35
C PRO A 185 9.65 -20.68 -37.72
N GLN A 186 8.89 -19.83 -38.40
CA GLN A 186 7.45 -19.70 -38.20
C GLN A 186 6.75 -21.02 -38.54
N LYS A 187 6.11 -21.63 -37.54
CA LYS A 187 4.87 -22.39 -37.77
C LYS A 187 3.86 -22.00 -36.69
N MET A 188 2.93 -21.14 -37.09
CA MET A 188 1.66 -20.95 -36.42
C MET A 188 0.91 -22.29 -36.41
N GLN A 189 0.50 -22.75 -35.23
CA GLN A 189 -0.60 -23.69 -35.11
C GLN A 189 -1.87 -22.92 -34.74
N PRO A 190 -3.03 -23.20 -35.37
CA PRO A 190 -4.29 -22.57 -35.00
C PRO A 190 -4.72 -23.01 -33.59
N TYR A 191 -5.16 -22.07 -32.78
CA TYR A 191 -5.83 -22.33 -31.50
C TYR A 191 -7.13 -23.11 -31.75
N PRO A 192 -7.35 -24.28 -31.12
CA PRO A 192 -8.59 -25.01 -31.31
C PRO A 192 -9.75 -24.23 -30.68
N SER A 193 -10.71 -23.85 -31.52
CA SER A 193 -12.04 -23.40 -31.12
C SER A 193 -12.77 -24.55 -30.43
N GLY A 194 -12.64 -24.63 -29.11
CA GLY A 194 -13.32 -25.59 -28.25
C GLY A 194 -14.06 -24.88 -27.13
N VAL A 195 -15.35 -24.61 -27.37
CA VAL A 195 -16.47 -24.52 -26.41
C VAL A 195 -16.06 -24.37 -24.93
N VAL A 196 -15.98 -23.13 -24.45
CA VAL A 196 -15.94 -22.84 -23.01
C VAL A 196 -17.37 -22.93 -22.49
N HIS A 197 -17.70 -24.07 -21.90
CA HIS A 197 -18.91 -24.24 -21.09
C HIS A 197 -18.87 -23.24 -19.93
N CYS A 198 -19.86 -22.34 -19.92
CA CYS A 198 -20.11 -21.40 -18.84
C CYS A 198 -20.66 -22.16 -17.63
N ALA A 199 -19.79 -22.53 -16.68
CA ALA A 199 -20.23 -23.05 -15.39
C ALA A 199 -20.66 -21.87 -14.50
N ILE A 200 -21.96 -21.57 -14.55
CA ILE A 200 -22.66 -20.78 -13.54
C ILE A 200 -22.59 -21.58 -12.22
N VAL A 201 -21.72 -21.17 -11.30
CA VAL A 201 -21.89 -21.54 -9.88
C VAL A 201 -22.75 -20.47 -9.24
N ALA A 202 -24.05 -20.75 -9.23
CA ALA A 202 -25.00 -20.15 -8.31
C ALA A 202 -25.02 -20.99 -7.03
N ARG A 203 -24.51 -20.43 -5.93
CA ARG A 203 -25.02 -20.63 -4.56
C ARG A 203 -24.43 -19.60 -3.63
#